data_AF-A0A966DZZ2-F1
#
_entry.id   AF-A0A966DZZ2-F1
#
_cell.length_a   1.000
_cell.length_b   1.000
_cell.length_c   1.000
_cell.angle_alpha   90.00
_cell.angle_beta   90.00
_cell.angle_gamma   90.00
#
_symmetry.space_group_name_H-M   'P 1'
#
loop_
_entity.id
_entity.type
_entity.pdbx_description
1 polymer ?
#
loop_
_entity_poly.entity_id
_entity_poly.type
_entity_poly.pdbx_seq_one_letter_code
_entity_poly.pdbx_strand_id
1 'polypeptide(L)'
;MTLRRRTSLLVIAMIAVTITACSGGGGGGGGGSTSAPVPTPAPPPTTPEPATRFTLSGTVTASASQAVDSDNNDPAGTAISNDSPATAQAIPNPITLGGYINQPGSGAEGRSRLSGDIDDFFRV
;
A
#
# COMPACT_ATOMS: atom_id res chain seq x y z
N MET A 1 7.65 -41.94 -3.20
CA MET A 1 8.44 -40.69 -3.06
C MET A 1 8.62 -39.92 -4.38
N THR A 2 7.99 -40.32 -5.48
CA THR A 2 8.12 -39.72 -6.82
C THR A 2 6.96 -38.80 -7.20
N LEU A 3 5.74 -39.03 -6.68
CA LEU A 3 4.55 -38.24 -7.02
C LEU A 3 4.56 -36.85 -6.36
N ARG A 4 4.91 -36.74 -5.06
CA ARG A 4 5.05 -35.45 -4.35
C ARG A 4 6.13 -34.54 -4.95
N ARG A 5 7.22 -35.11 -5.48
CA ARG A 5 8.27 -34.36 -6.20
C ARG A 5 7.75 -33.80 -7.53
N ARG A 6 6.92 -34.56 -8.26
CA ARG A 6 6.29 -34.11 -9.51
C ARG A 6 5.27 -33.00 -9.25
N THR A 7 4.50 -33.07 -8.17
CA THR A 7 3.56 -32.00 -7.78
C THR A 7 4.29 -30.73 -7.36
N SER A 8 5.37 -30.81 -6.56
CA SER A 8 6.21 -29.64 -6.23
C SER A 8 6.86 -29.02 -7.47
N LEU A 9 7.34 -29.84 -8.42
CA LEU A 9 7.93 -29.35 -9.67
C LEU A 9 6.88 -28.62 -10.54
N LEU A 10 5.64 -29.14 -10.60
CA LEU A 10 4.54 -28.50 -11.32
C LEU A 10 4.09 -27.16 -10.68
N VAL A 11 4.08 -27.08 -9.35
CA VAL A 11 3.72 -25.84 -8.63
C VAL A 11 4.80 -24.77 -8.77
N ILE A 12 6.08 -25.14 -8.71
CA ILE A 12 7.20 -24.21 -8.94
C ILE A 12 7.20 -23.71 -10.40
N ALA A 13 6.91 -24.59 -11.36
CA ALA A 13 6.79 -24.21 -12.77
C ALA A 13 5.64 -23.22 -13.03
N MET A 14 4.52 -23.35 -12.33
CA MET A 14 3.39 -22.41 -12.45
C MET A 14 3.67 -21.04 -11.83
N ILE A 15 4.42 -20.98 -10.71
CA ILE A 15 4.77 -19.72 -10.03
C ILE A 15 5.86 -18.94 -10.80
N ALA A 16 6.75 -19.63 -11.53
CA ALA A 16 7.80 -18.98 -12.32
C ALA A 16 7.26 -18.27 -13.58
N VAL A 17 6.08 -18.61 -14.07
CA VAL A 17 5.51 -18.04 -15.31
C VAL A 17 4.82 -16.69 -15.08
N THR A 18 4.51 -16.30 -13.83
CA THR A 18 3.75 -15.07 -13.54
C THR A 18 4.61 -13.83 -13.24
N ILE A 19 5.95 -13.94 -13.25
CA ILE A 19 6.84 -12.85 -12.78
C ILE A 19 7.50 -12.02 -13.90
N THR A 20 7.22 -12.29 -15.17
CA THR A 20 7.93 -11.64 -16.31
C THR A 20 7.16 -10.52 -16.99
N ALA A 21 6.13 -9.96 -16.33
CA ALA A 21 5.33 -8.87 -16.88
C ALA A 21 5.75 -7.48 -16.37
N CYS A 22 7.05 -7.18 -16.30
CA CYS A 22 7.55 -5.80 -16.44
C CYS A 22 9.09 -5.76 -16.57
N SER A 23 9.65 -6.22 -17.68
CA SER A 23 11.03 -5.88 -18.05
C SER A 23 11.02 -5.07 -19.34
N GLY A 24 11.21 -3.76 -19.18
CA GLY A 24 11.42 -2.84 -20.30
C GLY A 24 12.67 -3.23 -21.08
N GLY A 25 12.47 -3.50 -22.37
CA GLY A 25 13.55 -3.72 -23.33
C GLY A 25 13.89 -2.42 -24.04
N GLY A 26 15.14 -1.97 -23.90
CA GLY A 26 15.71 -0.87 -24.66
C GLY A 26 16.81 -1.35 -25.62
N GLY A 27 16.78 -0.82 -26.85
CA GLY A 27 17.95 -0.48 -27.67
C GLY A 27 18.63 -1.59 -28.49
N GLY A 28 18.62 -1.44 -29.83
CA GLY A 28 19.55 -2.12 -30.73
C GLY A 28 19.22 -1.86 -32.21
N GLY A 29 20.05 -1.06 -32.89
CA GLY A 29 19.95 -0.78 -34.34
C GLY A 29 20.71 -1.79 -35.20
N GLY A 30 20.29 -1.94 -36.46
CA GLY A 30 20.99 -2.71 -37.48
C GLY A 30 20.22 -2.70 -38.80
N GLY A 31 20.86 -2.18 -39.86
CA GLY A 31 20.28 -2.05 -41.20
C GLY A 31 20.19 -3.39 -41.94
N GLY A 32 19.07 -3.58 -42.64
CA GLY A 32 18.84 -4.64 -43.60
C GLY A 32 17.64 -4.28 -44.47
N SER A 33 17.86 -4.17 -45.79
CA SER A 33 16.80 -3.88 -46.76
C SER A 33 15.86 -5.09 -46.89
N THR A 34 14.76 -5.07 -46.15
CA THR A 34 13.63 -5.98 -46.31
C THR A 34 12.36 -5.14 -46.34
N SER A 35 11.53 -5.29 -47.38
CA SER A 35 10.24 -4.59 -47.52
C SER A 35 9.44 -4.68 -46.23
N ALA A 36 9.06 -3.52 -45.68
CA ALA A 36 8.40 -3.42 -44.40
C ALA A 36 7.11 -4.26 -44.38
N PRO A 37 6.84 -5.03 -43.30
CA PRO A 37 5.52 -5.60 -43.11
C PRO A 37 4.50 -4.45 -42.99
N VAL A 38 3.37 -4.56 -43.69
CA VAL A 38 2.28 -3.59 -43.62
C VAL A 38 1.85 -3.47 -42.15
N PRO A 39 1.81 -2.25 -41.56
CA PRO A 39 1.41 -2.08 -40.18
C PRO A 39 -0.02 -2.60 -39.98
N THR A 40 -0.20 -3.53 -39.05
CA THR A 40 -1.54 -3.90 -38.55
C THR A 40 -2.21 -2.62 -38.02
N PRO A 41 -3.45 -2.31 -38.41
CA PRO A 41 -4.15 -1.14 -37.87
C PRO A 41 -4.14 -1.17 -36.34
N ALA A 42 -3.79 -0.05 -35.72
CA ALA A 42 -3.88 0.10 -34.28
C ALA A 42 -5.32 -0.21 -33.83
N PRO A 43 -5.53 -0.91 -32.69
CA PRO A 43 -6.87 -1.09 -32.16
C PRO A 43 -7.53 0.28 -31.97
N PRO A 44 -8.84 0.40 -32.25
CA PRO A 44 -9.54 1.67 -32.08
C PRO A 44 -9.40 2.15 -30.63
N PRO A 45 -9.30 3.48 -30.41
CA PRO A 45 -9.20 4.03 -29.07
C PRO A 45 -10.41 3.58 -28.25
N THR A 46 -10.16 2.88 -27.15
CA THR A 46 -11.21 2.55 -26.18
C THR A 46 -11.67 3.84 -25.51
N THR A 47 -12.86 4.32 -25.88
CA THR A 47 -13.52 5.42 -25.18
C THR A 47 -13.75 5.00 -23.72
N PRO A 48 -13.24 5.75 -22.72
CA PRO A 48 -13.54 5.45 -21.33
C PRO A 48 -15.06 5.52 -21.11
N GLU A 49 -15.63 4.49 -20.50
CA GLU A 49 -17.04 4.50 -20.14
C GLU A 49 -17.32 5.69 -19.20
N PRO A 50 -18.44 6.41 -19.36
CA PRO A 50 -18.78 7.52 -18.47
C PRO A 50 -18.88 7.03 -17.02
N ALA A 51 -18.03 7.55 -16.14
CA ALA A 51 -18.12 7.24 -14.71
C ALA A 51 -19.43 7.78 -14.14
N THR A 52 -20.23 6.91 -13.52
CA THR A 52 -21.42 7.33 -12.77
C THR A 52 -20.99 8.15 -11.56
N ARG A 53 -21.64 9.30 -11.33
CA ARG A 53 -21.35 10.19 -10.20
C ARG A 53 -22.54 10.28 -9.26
N PHE A 54 -22.25 10.38 -7.96
CA PHE A 54 -23.24 10.58 -6.91
C PHE A 54 -22.87 11.84 -6.11
N THR A 55 -23.88 12.49 -5.53
CA THR A 55 -23.70 13.65 -4.65
C THR A 55 -24.27 13.32 -3.27
N LEU A 56 -23.50 13.60 -2.22
CA LEU A 56 -23.91 13.45 -0.82
C LEU A 56 -23.86 14.81 -0.14
N SER A 57 -24.85 15.12 0.70
CA SER A 57 -24.91 16.34 1.52
C SER A 57 -25.35 16.01 2.94
N GLY A 58 -24.99 16.89 3.89
CA GLY A 58 -25.24 16.72 5.32
C GLY A 58 -23.96 16.76 6.15
N THR A 59 -24.03 16.22 7.37
CA THR A 59 -22.88 16.13 8.28
C THR A 59 -22.43 14.68 8.39
N VAL A 60 -21.13 14.45 8.21
CA VAL A 60 -20.48 13.16 8.50
C VAL A 60 -19.73 13.33 9.82
N THR A 61 -19.96 12.42 10.76
CA THR A 61 -19.27 12.41 12.06
C THR A 61 -18.56 11.08 12.26
N ALA A 62 -17.42 11.09 12.96
CA ALA A 62 -16.79 9.87 13.42
C ALA A 62 -17.60 9.26 14.57
N SER A 63 -17.58 7.93 14.68
CA SER A 63 -18.23 7.24 15.80
C SER A 63 -17.51 7.56 17.11
N ALA A 64 -18.27 7.66 18.22
CA ALA A 64 -17.70 7.78 19.56
C ALA A 64 -16.85 6.55 19.98
N SER A 65 -17.01 5.42 19.31
CA SER A 65 -16.17 4.22 19.48
C SER A 65 -14.95 4.21 18.55
N GLN A 66 -14.54 5.35 18.00
CA GLN A 66 -13.28 5.52 17.29
C GLN A 66 -12.36 6.48 18.05
N ALA A 67 -11.10 6.10 18.20
CA ALA A 67 -10.05 6.94 18.78
C ALA A 67 -8.82 6.91 17.87
N VAL A 68 -8.00 7.95 18.00
CA VAL A 68 -6.71 8.06 17.32
C VAL A 68 -5.64 8.14 18.38
N ASP A 69 -4.54 7.43 18.14
CA ASP A 69 -3.30 7.56 18.87
C ASP A 69 -2.83 9.03 18.90
N SER A 70 -2.35 9.47 20.06
CA SER A 70 -2.12 10.86 20.40
C SER A 70 -0.90 11.49 19.72
N ASP A 71 -0.01 10.68 19.18
CA ASP A 71 1.28 11.11 18.62
C ASP A 71 1.67 10.42 17.32
N ASN A 72 0.69 9.81 16.65
CA ASN A 72 0.78 9.28 15.30
C ASN A 72 1.52 10.18 14.27
N ASN A 73 1.90 9.59 13.13
CA ASN A 73 2.73 10.24 12.12
C ASN A 73 2.06 11.36 11.27
N ASP A 74 0.92 11.93 11.67
CA ASP A 74 0.30 13.09 11.00
C ASP A 74 0.96 14.41 11.42
N PRO A 75 1.74 15.11 10.58
CA PRO A 75 2.43 16.35 10.97
C PRO A 75 1.49 17.51 11.33
N ALA A 76 0.21 17.46 10.96
CA ALA A 76 -0.74 18.56 11.21
C ALA A 76 -1.33 18.53 12.64
N GLY A 77 -1.34 17.39 13.31
CA GLY A 77 -1.86 17.25 14.67
C GLY A 77 -0.89 17.79 15.74
N THR A 78 -1.39 18.03 16.96
CA THR A 78 -0.50 18.15 18.12
C THR A 78 -0.13 16.75 18.60
N ALA A 79 1.15 16.45 18.74
CA ALA A 79 1.62 15.19 19.29
C ALA A 79 1.61 15.25 20.82
N ILE A 80 1.03 14.24 21.48
CA ILE A 80 1.14 14.05 22.93
C ILE A 80 1.70 12.65 23.13
N SER A 81 2.93 12.57 23.61
CA SER A 81 3.64 11.29 23.78
C SER A 81 2.93 10.36 24.74
N ASN A 82 2.81 9.09 24.34
CA ASN A 82 2.27 8.00 25.16
C ASN A 82 3.25 6.82 25.31
N ASP A 83 4.55 7.06 25.10
CA ASP A 83 5.63 6.07 24.95
C ASP A 83 6.06 5.37 26.26
N SER A 84 5.29 5.53 27.33
CA SER A 84 5.55 4.85 28.59
C SER A 84 4.26 4.51 29.33
N PRO A 85 4.25 3.48 30.20
CA PRO A 85 3.10 3.18 31.03
C PRO A 85 2.62 4.38 31.88
N ALA A 86 3.51 5.31 32.24
CA ALA A 86 3.19 6.49 33.03
C ALA A 86 2.49 7.58 32.21
N THR A 87 2.70 7.61 30.89
CA THR A 87 2.13 8.58 29.95
C THR A 87 1.04 7.98 29.05
N ALA A 88 0.70 6.71 29.27
CA ALA A 88 -0.24 5.94 28.45
C ALA A 88 -1.53 6.70 28.12
N GLN A 89 -1.98 6.72 26.87
CA GLN A 89 -3.20 7.42 26.46
C GLN A 89 -4.45 6.75 27.05
N ALA A 90 -5.37 7.56 27.61
CA ALA A 90 -6.65 7.06 28.08
C ALA A 90 -7.59 6.77 26.90
N ILE A 91 -8.18 5.58 26.86
CA ILE A 91 -9.13 5.16 25.85
C ILE A 91 -10.37 4.50 26.48
N PRO A 92 -11.57 4.69 25.91
CA PRO A 92 -12.77 4.00 26.39
C PRO A 92 -12.75 2.51 26.03
N ASN A 93 -13.66 1.73 26.59
CA ASN A 93 -13.83 0.32 26.27
C ASN A 93 -15.33 -0.01 26.13
N PRO A 94 -15.82 -0.44 24.95
CA PRO A 94 -15.08 -0.83 23.75
C PRO A 94 -14.62 0.34 22.85
N ILE A 95 -13.55 0.14 22.09
CA ILE A 95 -12.98 1.14 21.18
C ILE A 95 -12.31 0.50 19.95
N THR A 96 -12.35 1.19 18.82
CA THR A 96 -11.46 0.98 17.67
C THR A 96 -10.42 2.09 17.65
N LEU A 97 -9.15 1.73 17.79
CA LEU A 97 -8.03 2.67 17.82
C LEU A 97 -7.25 2.60 16.52
N GLY A 98 -7.02 3.75 15.89
CA GLY A 98 -6.04 3.90 14.82
C GLY A 98 -4.76 4.55 15.36
N GLY A 99 -3.60 3.98 15.05
CA GLY A 99 -2.31 4.52 15.49
C GLY A 99 -1.18 4.21 14.53
N TYR A 100 0.03 4.59 14.90
CA TYR A 100 1.20 4.46 14.03
C TYR A 100 2.47 4.24 14.83
N ILE A 101 3.10 3.07 14.65
CA ILE A 101 4.44 2.78 15.17
C ILE A 101 5.41 2.52 14.02
N ASN A 102 6.67 2.89 14.20
CA ASN A 102 7.74 2.62 13.25
C ASN A 102 9.12 2.60 13.93
N GLN A 103 10.05 1.84 13.37
CA GLN A 103 11.45 1.94 13.77
C GLN A 103 12.08 3.25 13.29
N PRO A 104 13.15 3.75 13.95
CA PRO A 104 13.90 4.91 13.48
C PRO A 104 14.37 4.73 12.04
N GLY A 105 14.14 5.75 11.21
CA GLY A 105 14.45 5.78 9.78
C GLY A 105 13.46 5.05 8.86
N SER A 106 12.44 4.38 9.41
CA SER A 106 11.48 3.56 8.65
C SER A 106 10.09 4.19 8.56
N GLY A 107 9.24 3.66 7.68
CA GLY A 107 7.86 4.11 7.51
C GLY A 107 7.70 5.32 6.59
N ALA A 108 6.50 5.89 6.58
CA ALA A 108 6.16 7.06 5.78
C ALA A 108 6.89 8.32 6.30
N GLU A 109 7.18 9.26 5.39
CA GLU A 109 7.66 10.60 5.78
C GLU A 109 6.68 11.25 6.76
N GLY A 110 7.22 11.93 7.76
CA GLY A 110 6.45 12.58 8.82
C GLY A 110 7.28 12.72 10.09
N ARG A 111 6.61 13.11 11.18
CA ARG A 111 7.27 13.40 12.47
C ARG A 111 8.03 12.20 13.04
N SER A 112 7.51 10.99 12.86
CA SER A 112 8.03 9.79 13.50
C SER A 112 9.08 9.09 12.65
N ARG A 113 9.35 9.55 11.41
CA ARG A 113 10.28 8.83 10.52
C ARG A 113 11.71 8.81 11.04
N LEU A 114 12.27 9.95 11.46
CA LEU A 114 13.69 10.02 11.83
C LEU A 114 13.97 9.30 13.15
N SER A 115 13.28 9.69 14.21
CA SER A 115 13.48 9.16 15.56
C SER A 115 12.80 7.81 15.79
N GLY A 116 11.81 7.44 14.97
CA GLY A 116 10.93 6.31 15.24
C GLY A 116 9.84 6.67 16.24
N ASP A 117 8.93 5.73 16.39
CA ASP A 117 7.89 5.68 17.42
C ASP A 117 7.63 4.20 17.70
N ILE A 118 8.32 3.66 18.70
CA ILE A 118 8.54 2.21 18.80
C ILE A 118 7.52 1.55 19.72
N ASP A 119 7.06 2.27 20.72
CA ASP A 119 6.23 1.76 21.80
C ASP A 119 5.12 2.76 22.10
N ASP A 120 3.87 2.33 22.01
CA ASP A 120 2.71 3.11 22.43
C ASP A 120 2.04 2.43 23.63
N PHE A 121 1.63 3.21 24.63
CA PHE A 121 0.91 2.69 25.79
C PHE A 121 -0.50 3.26 25.88
N PHE A 122 -1.46 2.39 26.19
CA PHE A 122 -2.87 2.75 26.36
C PHE A 122 -3.41 2.23 27.69
N ARG A 123 -4.35 2.98 28.29
CA ARG A 123 -5.03 2.60 29.52
C ARG A 123 -6.54 2.76 29.40
N VAL A 124 -7.27 1.89 30.10
CA VAL A 124 -8.74 1.88 30.22
C VAL A 124 -9.15 2.28 31.62
#